data_AF-A0AB74DK52-F1
#
_entry.id   AF-A0AB74DK52-F1
#
_cell.length_a   1.000
_cell.length_b   1.000
_cell.length_c   1.000
_cell.angle_alpha   90.00
_cell.angle_beta   90.00
_cell.angle_gamma   90.00
#
_symmetry.space_group_name_H-M   'P 1'
#
loop_
_entity.id
_entity.type
_entity.pdbx_description
1 polymer ?
#
loop_
_entity_poly.entity_id
_entity_poly.type
_entity_poly.pdbx_seq_one_letter_code
_entity_poly.pdbx_strand_id
1 'polypeptide(L)' 'MTYIEMCNSFKRYKSGDSEIVANNNINFKIDKRDDVWL' A
#
# COMPACT_ATOMS: atom_id res chain seq x y z
N MET A 1 11.05 3.24 -14.67
CA MET A 1 9.70 3.84 -14.75
C MET A 1 8.86 3.11 -13.73
N THR A 2 8.45 3.79 -12.66
CA THR A 2 7.62 3.17 -11.64
C THR A 2 6.25 2.86 -12.24
N TYR A 3 5.81 1.61 -12.15
CA TYR A 3 4.49 1.20 -12.63
C TYR A 3 3.41 1.54 -11.61
N ILE A 4 3.71 1.29 -10.33
CA ILE A 4 2.83 1.64 -9.20
C ILE A 4 3.67 2.32 -8.13
N GLU A 5 3.23 3.50 -7.71
CA GLU A 5 3.82 4.23 -6.59
C GLU A 5 2.75 4.44 -5.52
N MET A 6 3.07 4.03 -4.29
CA MET A 6 2.25 4.26 -3.12
C MET A 6 3.05 5.10 -2.13
N CYS A 7 2.54 6.29 -1.84
CA CYS A 7 3.13 7.20 -0.87
C CYS A 7 2.19 7.39 0.31
N ASN A 8 2.73 7.38 1.52
CA ASN A 8 2.02 7.67 2.76
C ASN A 8 0.67 6.94 2.85
N SER A 9 0.66 5.63 2.55
CA SER A 9 -0.54 4.82 2.70
C SER A 9 -1.01 4.85 4.15
N PHE A 10 -2.32 4.89 4.35
CA PHE A 10 -2.97 4.60 5.63
C PHE A 10 -4.28 3.92 5.32
N LYS A 11 -4.60 2.86 6.05
CA LYS A 11 -5.90 2.20 5.95
C LYS A 11 -6.46 2.03 7.36
N ARG A 12 -7.64 2.58 7.61
CA ARG A 12 -8.25 2.57 8.94
C ARG A 12 -9.54 1.77 8.89
N TYR A 13 -9.71 0.90 9.88
CA TYR A 13 -10.90 0.09 10.04
C TYR A 13 -11.49 0.33 11.42
N LYS A 14 -12.79 0.57 11.48
CA LYS A 14 -13.52 0.61 12.75
C LYS A 14 -13.73 -0.82 13.24
N SER A 15 -13.41 -1.07 14.51
CA SER A 15 -13.63 -2.35 15.19
C SER A 15 -14.31 -2.09 16.53
N GLY A 16 -15.65 -2.09 16.52
CA GLY A 16 -16.44 -1.68 17.68
C GLY A 16 -16.11 -0.23 18.06
N ASP A 17 -15.66 -0.05 19.30
CA ASP A 17 -15.24 1.25 19.85
C ASP A 17 -13.75 1.57 19.60
N SER A 18 -13.02 0.67 18.94
CA SER A 18 -11.61 0.86 18.61
C SER A 18 -11.38 1.08 17.12
N GLU A 19 -10.20 1.57 16.76
CA GLU A 19 -9.73 1.70 15.39
C GLU A 19 -8.49 0.84 15.17
N ILE A 20 -8.44 0.15 14.03
CA ILE A 20 -7.26 -0.55 13.55
C ILE A 20 -6.63 0.30 12.46
N VAL A 21 -5.38 0.72 12.68
CA VAL A 21 -4.58 1.43 11.68
C VAL A 21 -3.67 0.41 10.97
N ALA A 22 -4.04 0.07 9.75
CA ALA A 22 -3.21 -0.68 8.81
C ALA A 22 -2.42 0.26 7.90
N ASN A 23 -1.34 -0.27 7.32
CA ASN A 23 -0.45 0.44 6.41
C ASN A 23 0.11 1.76 6.98
N ASN A 24 0.28 1.91 8.29
CA ASN A 24 0.69 3.16 8.94
C ASN A 24 1.94 3.81 8.30
N ASN A 25 1.74 4.83 7.47
CA ASN A 25 2.78 5.54 6.71
C ASN A 25 3.63 4.63 5.79
N ILE A 26 3.00 3.65 5.15
CA ILE A 26 3.71 2.77 4.21
C ILE A 26 3.99 3.50 2.89
N ASN A 27 5.23 3.38 2.43
CA ASN A 27 5.70 3.90 1.15
C ASN A 27 6.31 2.75 0.34
N PHE A 28 5.81 2.48 -0.85
CA PHE A 28 6.37 1.45 -1.73
C PHE A 28 6.30 1.83 -3.20
N LYS A 29 7.19 1.23 -3.99
CA LYS A 29 7.24 1.39 -5.43
C LYS A 29 7.35 0.02 -6.07
N ILE A 30 6.60 -0.20 -7.14
CA ILE A 30 6.71 -1.37 -8.00
C ILE A 30 7.13 -0.85 -9.36
N ASP A 31 8.32 -1.25 -9.78
CA ASP A 31 8.79 -0.98 -11.13
C ASP A 31 8.11 -1.91 -12.12
N LYS A 32 7.85 -1.40 -13.33
CA LYS A 32 7.38 -2.24 -14.42
C LYS A 32 8.47 -3.27 -14.71
N ARG A 33 8.14 -4.56 -14.58
CA ARG A 33 8.94 -5.62 -15.17
C ARG A 33 8.38 -5.92 -16.55
N ASP A 34 9.23 -5.89 -17.56
CA ASP A 34 8.81 -6.17 -18.94
C ASP A 34 8.56 -7.66 -19.19
N ASP A 35 9.00 -8.55 -18.28
CA ASP A 35 8.77 -9.99 -18.35
C ASP A 35 8.38 -10.58 -16.99
N VAL A 36 7.59 -11.66 -17.06
CA VAL A 36 6.96 -12.47 -15.99
C VAL A 36 5.49 -12.13 -15.75
N TRP A 37 4.64 -12.83 -16.52
CA TRP A 37 3.28 -13.17 -16.14
C TRP A 37 3.33 -14.12 -14.94
N LEU A 38 2.64 -13.76 -13.85
CA LEU A 38 2.21 -14.73 -12.83
C LEU A 38 0.81 -15.21 -13.18
#